data_AF-R7TY32-F1
#
_entry.id   AF-R7TY32-F1
#
_cell.length_a   1.000
_cell.length_b   1.000
_cell.length_c   1.000
_cell.angle_alpha   90.00
_cell.angle_beta   90.00
_cell.angle_gamma   90.00
#
_symmetry.space_group_name_H-M   'P 1'
#
loop_
_entity.id
_entity.type
_entity.pdbx_description
1 polymer ?
#
loop_
_entity_poly.entity_id
_entity_poly.type
_entity_poly.pdbx_seq_one_letter_code
_entity_poly.pdbx_strand_id
1 'polypeptide(L)'
;MEGETVSTFEDGRYTDAMRECILQLVTNGNVSLKKIPIVINAAKSLTRKLPERIPSIGLISSRIMLEARLIACKQDFDPSSNKGATLHQDATTKFHQQFEGIQDLRKELFPAFVSDFDALPTSEKDQLFSMGMFACRTHLVINMDPAAAKGPAAFEEAVCSSGANPHSYQDNQAGTVRLARTAASAFTMRGSQTAGTPLSGTRFSGARARRITSSRFMDTGQISPSITAQQQWTKDGTLPLPLDSPLFPEGQSIMTSELGMSLLRTQSPDLELMTKIALKLITLELLVLVERQASSQLPEGKYWNPSKELIESTKNVPKTNVMGERDMTVLDNLLRCKPGISAHNLETTLMWWQNKPASYLEDLTKPQREKLHMEARKKIPQMKCALSQHRKVLKEKVEQKLKDKHEKKEKQKARHINMRLKASLEVFSYEILARNDGASEVPAPTLVYKEPEDINQATVEKKMELKWKLEKTRKSRQAAKAKERLPALVSDPSSLVGQRFLHQCNEPGEPAQWYPATVRGIHNYLICIPKIKSTHHYHIPHF
;
A
#
# COMPACT_ATOMS: atom_id res chain seq x y z
N MET A 1 8.13 42.02 -40.03
CA MET A 1 7.04 42.23 -39.05
C MET A 1 7.67 42.30 -37.68
N GLU A 2 7.81 43.50 -37.13
CA GLU A 2 8.19 43.66 -35.73
C GLU A 2 6.93 43.42 -34.89
N GLY A 3 6.88 42.28 -34.20
CA GLY A 3 5.76 41.96 -33.30
C GLY A 3 5.89 42.76 -32.01
N GLU A 4 4.77 43.24 -31.48
CA GLU A 4 4.75 43.94 -30.18
C GLU A 4 5.42 43.10 -29.08
N THR A 5 6.54 43.59 -28.57
CA THR A 5 7.22 43.02 -27.41
C THR A 5 6.36 43.24 -26.18
N VAL A 6 6.03 42.16 -25.46
CA VAL A 6 5.33 42.26 -24.18
C VAL A 6 6.37 42.51 -23.11
N SER A 7 6.27 43.67 -22.46
CA SER A 7 7.05 43.96 -21.26
C SER A 7 6.73 42.91 -20.20
N THR A 8 7.73 42.09 -19.91
CA THR A 8 7.65 41.04 -18.88
C THR A 8 8.59 41.33 -17.72
N PHE A 9 9.36 42.42 -17.82
CA PHE A 9 10.43 42.78 -16.91
C PHE A 9 10.47 44.32 -16.75
N GLU A 10 10.32 44.80 -15.52
CA GLU A 10 10.21 46.21 -15.15
C GLU A 10 10.98 46.40 -13.83
N ASP A 11 11.82 47.44 -13.73
CA ASP A 11 12.67 47.72 -12.55
C ASP A 11 13.46 46.50 -12.01
N GLY A 12 14.00 45.68 -12.91
CA GLY A 12 14.74 44.48 -12.56
C GLY A 12 13.88 43.31 -12.04
N ARG A 13 12.57 43.35 -12.24
CA ARG A 13 11.57 42.42 -11.68
C ARG A 13 10.57 41.99 -12.74
N TYR A 14 10.04 40.78 -12.62
CA TYR A 14 8.93 40.35 -13.49
C TYR A 14 7.66 41.13 -13.15
N THR A 15 6.94 41.56 -14.19
CA THR A 15 5.64 42.25 -14.09
C THR A 15 4.59 41.33 -13.44
N ASP A 16 3.57 41.91 -12.80
CA ASP A 16 2.57 41.11 -12.08
C ASP A 16 1.72 40.25 -13.01
N ALA A 17 1.35 40.76 -14.20
CA ALA A 17 0.69 39.96 -15.23
C ALA A 17 1.47 38.69 -15.62
N MET A 18 2.81 38.78 -15.73
CA MET A 18 3.66 37.61 -16.02
C MET A 18 3.67 36.62 -14.85
N ARG A 19 3.60 37.09 -13.61
CA ARG A 19 3.53 36.24 -12.41
C ARG A 19 2.17 35.54 -12.30
N GLU A 20 1.08 36.28 -12.47
CA GLU A 20 -0.29 35.76 -12.46
C GLU A 20 -0.46 34.68 -13.54
N CYS A 21 0.00 34.92 -14.77
CA CYS A 21 0.04 33.94 -15.85
C CYS A 21 0.79 32.65 -15.45
N ILE A 22 1.97 32.78 -14.85
CA ILE A 22 2.75 31.62 -14.36
C ILE A 22 1.98 30.83 -13.28
N LEU A 23 1.24 31.51 -12.41
CA LEU A 23 0.45 30.87 -11.36
C LEU A 23 -0.80 30.19 -11.92
N GLN A 24 -1.49 30.79 -12.88
CA GLN A 24 -2.57 30.15 -13.63
C GLN A 24 -2.06 28.90 -14.39
N LEU A 25 -0.88 28.94 -15.00
CA LEU A 25 -0.27 27.77 -15.65
C LEU A 25 0.03 26.64 -14.67
N VAL A 26 0.54 26.94 -13.47
CA VAL A 26 0.82 25.92 -12.44
C VAL A 26 -0.44 25.23 -11.94
N THR A 27 -1.48 26.02 -11.71
CA THR A 27 -2.68 25.64 -10.96
C THR A 27 -3.79 25.17 -11.90
N ASN A 28 -4.35 26.07 -12.70
CA ASN A 28 -5.41 25.77 -13.66
C ASN A 28 -4.88 24.95 -14.87
N GLY A 29 -3.72 25.32 -15.41
CA GLY A 29 -3.10 24.61 -16.54
C GLY A 29 -2.42 23.28 -16.16
N ASN A 30 -2.33 22.97 -14.87
CA ASN A 30 -1.59 21.83 -14.30
C ASN A 30 -0.14 21.65 -14.84
N VAL A 31 0.49 22.73 -15.33
CA VAL A 31 1.82 22.69 -15.94
C VAL A 31 2.88 22.45 -14.86
N SER A 32 3.82 21.53 -15.11
CA SER A 32 4.93 21.31 -14.18
C SER A 32 5.93 22.47 -14.25
N LEU A 33 6.55 22.85 -13.13
CA LEU A 33 7.45 24.02 -13.05
C LEU A 33 8.58 24.01 -14.09
N LYS A 34 9.06 22.82 -14.48
CA LYS A 34 10.08 22.63 -15.53
C LYS A 34 9.56 22.90 -16.95
N LYS A 35 8.26 22.71 -17.19
CA LYS A 35 7.60 22.92 -18.48
C LYS A 35 7.08 24.34 -18.68
N ILE A 36 6.97 25.17 -17.65
CA ILE A 36 6.46 26.56 -17.78
C ILE A 36 7.22 27.38 -18.83
N PRO A 37 8.58 27.39 -18.86
CA PRO A 37 9.31 28.10 -19.92
C PRO A 37 9.01 27.55 -21.32
N ILE A 38 8.73 26.26 -21.45
CA ILE A 38 8.38 25.61 -22.73
C ILE A 38 6.97 26.04 -23.16
N VAL A 39 6.01 26.04 -22.25
CA VAL A 39 4.62 26.47 -22.52
C VAL A 39 4.55 27.95 -22.88
N ILE A 40 5.30 28.82 -22.18
CA ILE A 40 5.38 30.26 -22.51
C ILE A 40 6.02 30.45 -23.90
N ASN A 41 7.08 29.70 -24.24
CA ASN A 41 7.69 29.75 -25.57
C ASN A 41 6.78 29.18 -26.68
N ALA A 42 5.92 28.21 -26.37
CA ALA A 42 4.92 27.69 -27.30
C ALA A 42 3.76 28.68 -27.49
N ALA A 43 3.29 29.34 -26.43
CA ALA A 43 2.28 30.40 -26.54
C ALA A 43 2.77 31.58 -27.41
N LYS A 44 4.06 31.92 -27.33
CA LYS A 44 4.73 32.91 -28.19
C LYS A 44 4.60 32.62 -29.69
N SER A 45 4.63 31.36 -30.14
CA SER A 45 4.46 31.07 -31.58
C SER A 45 3.02 31.27 -32.07
N LEU A 46 2.03 31.19 -31.15
CA LEU A 46 0.62 31.41 -31.44
C LEU A 46 0.26 32.90 -31.45
N THR A 47 0.73 33.67 -30.46
CA THR A 47 0.36 35.09 -30.29
C THR A 47 1.17 36.06 -31.14
N ARG A 48 2.30 35.62 -31.72
CA ARG A 48 3.33 36.47 -32.35
C ARG A 48 3.93 37.56 -31.44
N LYS A 49 3.61 37.55 -30.14
CA LYS A 49 4.14 38.48 -29.14
C LYS A 49 5.29 37.84 -28.38
N LEU A 50 6.39 38.58 -28.27
CA LEU A 50 7.62 38.13 -27.62
C LEU A 50 7.62 38.56 -26.15
N PRO A 51 7.63 37.63 -25.17
CA PRO A 51 8.04 37.98 -23.82
C PRO A 51 9.54 38.28 -23.85
N GLU A 52 9.92 39.50 -23.46
CA GLU A 52 11.31 39.96 -23.37
C GLU A 52 12.20 38.99 -22.56
N ARG A 53 11.69 38.51 -21.42
CA ARG A 53 12.42 37.61 -20.53
C ARG A 53 11.49 36.57 -19.91
N ILE A 54 11.98 35.34 -19.76
CA ILE A 54 11.26 34.25 -19.08
C ILE A 54 11.95 33.95 -17.73
N PRO A 55 11.21 33.86 -16.61
CA PRO A 55 11.81 33.58 -15.31
C PRO A 55 12.40 32.18 -15.23
N SER A 56 13.57 32.08 -14.60
CA SER A 56 14.22 30.79 -14.36
C SER A 56 13.40 29.92 -13.42
N ILE A 57 13.51 28.60 -13.57
CA ILE A 57 12.81 27.62 -12.72
C ILE A 57 13.09 27.86 -11.22
N GLY A 58 14.32 28.26 -10.89
CA GLY A 58 14.70 28.64 -9.52
C GLY A 58 13.97 29.88 -9.01
N LEU A 59 13.73 30.89 -9.85
CA LEU A 59 12.96 32.07 -9.47
C LEU A 59 11.45 31.76 -9.33
N ILE A 60 10.90 30.96 -10.25
CA ILE A 60 9.50 30.51 -10.17
C ILE A 60 9.29 29.76 -8.84
N SER A 61 10.08 28.70 -8.60
CA SER A 61 9.91 27.86 -7.41
C SER A 61 10.29 28.53 -6.09
N SER A 62 11.21 29.50 -6.08
CA SER A 62 11.70 30.10 -4.83
C SER A 62 11.23 31.53 -4.59
N ARG A 63 10.43 32.12 -5.48
CA ARG A 63 9.88 33.47 -5.28
C ARG A 63 8.41 33.54 -5.67
N ILE A 64 8.08 33.18 -6.90
CA ILE A 64 6.70 33.27 -7.41
C ILE A 64 5.76 32.33 -6.64
N MET A 65 6.17 31.09 -6.36
CA MET A 65 5.39 30.17 -5.52
C MET A 65 5.27 30.60 -4.04
N LEU A 66 6.25 31.34 -3.50
CA LEU A 66 6.16 31.88 -2.13
C LEU A 66 5.23 33.11 -2.09
N GLU A 67 5.28 33.95 -3.11
CA GLU A 67 4.37 35.09 -3.30
C GLU A 67 2.92 34.60 -3.40
N ALA A 68 2.69 33.58 -4.23
CA ALA A 68 1.38 32.93 -4.41
C ALA A 68 0.80 32.37 -3.11
N ARG A 69 1.64 31.70 -2.30
CA ARG A 69 1.24 31.21 -0.98
C ARG A 69 0.79 32.35 -0.09
N LEU A 70 1.56 33.43 -0.01
CA LEU A 70 1.22 34.58 0.85
C LEU A 70 -0.06 35.28 0.41
N ILE A 71 -0.35 35.33 -0.89
CA ILE A 71 -1.60 35.85 -1.45
C ILE A 71 -2.77 34.91 -1.09
N ALA A 72 -2.63 33.59 -1.31
CA ALA A 72 -3.63 32.60 -0.95
C ALA A 72 -3.93 32.57 0.57
N CYS A 73 -2.92 32.81 1.42
CA CYS A 73 -3.08 32.95 2.87
C CYS A 73 -3.74 34.28 3.30
N LYS A 74 -3.78 35.29 2.43
CA LYS A 74 -4.18 36.67 2.76
C LYS A 74 -5.61 37.02 2.37
N GLN A 75 -6.21 36.22 1.50
CA GLN A 75 -7.63 36.25 1.27
C GLN A 75 -8.27 35.87 2.61
N ASP A 76 -8.84 36.86 3.31
CA ASP A 76 -9.49 36.62 4.60
C ASP A 76 -10.56 35.56 4.39
N PHE A 77 -10.27 34.36 4.91
CA PHE A 77 -11.23 33.27 4.92
C PHE A 77 -12.30 33.65 5.93
N ASP A 78 -13.35 34.31 5.44
CA ASP A 78 -14.60 34.46 6.18
C ASP A 78 -15.10 33.05 6.49
N PRO A 79 -15.04 32.61 7.77
CA PRO A 79 -15.38 31.25 8.13
C PRO A 79 -16.88 30.98 7.98
N SER A 80 -17.72 32.02 7.85
CA SER A 80 -19.14 31.88 7.54
C SER A 80 -19.41 31.62 6.05
N SER A 81 -18.45 31.93 5.16
CA SER A 81 -18.62 31.83 3.69
C SER A 81 -18.55 30.41 3.12
N ASN A 82 -18.15 29.41 3.93
CA ASN A 82 -17.95 28.00 3.53
C ASN A 82 -16.97 27.76 2.34
N LYS A 83 -16.19 28.77 1.92
CA LYS A 83 -15.32 28.70 0.73
C LYS A 83 -13.83 28.64 1.09
N GLY A 84 -13.31 27.44 1.36
CA GLY A 84 -11.86 27.17 1.40
C GLY A 84 -11.23 26.92 2.78
N ALA A 85 -11.60 25.83 3.45
CA ALA A 85 -10.90 25.38 4.66
C ALA A 85 -9.59 24.63 4.31
N THR A 86 -8.43 25.29 4.42
CA THR A 86 -7.13 24.67 4.12
C THR A 86 -6.62 23.75 5.24
N LEU A 87 -6.67 22.43 5.00
CA LEU A 87 -5.68 21.37 5.33
C LEU A 87 -4.85 21.41 6.65
N HIS A 88 -5.28 22.05 7.74
CA HIS A 88 -4.50 22.10 8.99
C HIS A 88 -5.01 21.24 10.16
N GLN A 89 -6.15 20.54 10.06
CA GLN A 89 -6.69 19.73 11.18
C GLN A 89 -7.34 18.37 10.85
N ASP A 90 -7.35 17.86 9.60
CA ASP A 90 -7.82 16.49 9.32
C ASP A 90 -6.66 15.53 9.00
N ALA A 91 -6.63 14.41 9.70
CA ALA A 91 -5.65 13.33 9.57
C ALA A 91 -6.21 12.12 8.81
N THR A 92 -6.96 12.30 7.71
CA THR A 92 -7.44 11.17 6.89
C THR A 92 -7.16 11.33 5.39
N THR A 93 -6.61 10.27 4.78
CA THR A 93 -6.01 10.32 3.45
C THR A 93 -6.60 9.27 2.50
N LYS A 94 -7.51 9.66 1.58
CA LYS A 94 -7.52 9.31 0.12
C LYS A 94 -8.81 9.59 -0.66
N PHE A 95 -9.89 8.84 -0.42
CA PHE A 95 -10.83 8.44 -1.49
C PHE A 95 -12.20 9.14 -1.43
N HIS A 96 -12.50 10.11 -2.31
CA HIS A 96 -13.76 10.87 -2.21
C HIS A 96 -14.97 10.31 -2.97
N GLN A 97 -14.77 9.83 -4.20
CA GLN A 97 -15.85 9.70 -5.20
C GLN A 97 -16.82 8.53 -4.96
N GLN A 98 -16.90 8.00 -3.74
CA GLN A 98 -17.77 6.88 -3.35
C GLN A 98 -18.75 7.19 -2.21
N PHE A 99 -18.74 8.40 -1.62
CA PHE A 99 -19.36 8.63 -0.30
C PHE A 99 -20.64 9.50 -0.26
N GLU A 100 -21.13 10.02 -1.39
CA GLU A 100 -22.40 10.79 -1.39
C GLU A 100 -23.61 9.90 -1.05
N GLY A 101 -23.72 8.69 -1.63
CA GLY A 101 -24.82 7.75 -1.30
C GLY A 101 -24.82 7.20 0.13
N ILE A 102 -23.74 7.40 0.90
CA ILE A 102 -23.62 6.92 2.29
C ILE A 102 -24.25 7.90 3.30
N GLN A 103 -24.56 9.13 2.89
CA GLN A 103 -25.34 10.09 3.69
C GLN A 103 -26.82 9.67 3.78
N ASP A 104 -27.41 9.26 2.65
CA ASP A 104 -28.84 8.93 2.60
C ASP A 104 -29.10 7.50 3.11
N LEU A 105 -28.22 6.54 2.80
CA LEU A 105 -28.20 5.23 3.46
C LEU A 105 -28.17 5.34 5.01
N ARG A 106 -27.52 6.37 5.56
CA ARG A 106 -27.51 6.60 7.02
C ARG A 106 -28.87 7.06 7.55
N LYS A 107 -29.64 7.84 6.78
CA LYS A 107 -31.00 8.26 7.18
C LYS A 107 -31.97 7.07 7.19
N GLU A 108 -31.77 6.14 6.25
CA GLU A 108 -32.62 4.96 6.04
C GLU A 108 -32.33 3.79 7.01
N LEU A 109 -31.05 3.55 7.35
CA LEU A 109 -30.68 2.42 8.21
C LEU A 109 -30.95 2.62 9.71
N PHE A 110 -30.92 3.85 10.24
CA PHE A 110 -31.16 4.07 11.67
C PHE A 110 -32.56 3.64 12.13
N PRO A 111 -33.66 3.93 11.38
CA PRO A 111 -34.99 3.37 11.64
C PRO A 111 -35.06 1.84 11.66
N ALA A 112 -34.22 1.15 10.88
CA ALA A 112 -34.22 -0.31 10.79
C ALA A 112 -33.40 -1.00 11.90
N PHE A 113 -32.42 -0.31 12.50
CA PHE A 113 -31.54 -0.86 13.53
C PHE A 113 -31.94 -0.48 14.96
N VAL A 114 -32.71 0.58 15.14
CA VAL A 114 -33.21 1.01 16.45
C VAL A 114 -34.71 0.73 16.49
N SER A 115 -35.12 -0.28 17.27
CA SER A 115 -36.53 -0.56 17.54
C SER A 115 -37.23 0.70 18.04
N ASP A 116 -38.39 1.01 17.48
CA ASP A 116 -39.18 2.20 17.77
C ASP A 116 -38.46 3.54 17.51
N PHE A 117 -37.50 3.58 16.57
CA PHE A 117 -36.81 4.82 16.17
C PHE A 117 -37.77 5.98 15.92
N ASP A 118 -38.91 5.74 15.27
CA ASP A 118 -39.89 6.78 14.98
C ASP A 118 -40.60 7.35 16.22
N ALA A 119 -40.63 6.61 17.33
CA ALA A 119 -41.12 7.10 18.62
C ALA A 119 -40.09 7.95 19.38
N LEU A 120 -38.81 7.94 18.98
CA LEU A 120 -37.77 8.73 19.65
C LEU A 120 -38.01 10.24 19.50
N PRO A 121 -37.73 11.04 20.54
CA PRO A 121 -37.71 12.49 20.45
C PRO A 121 -36.80 12.98 19.31
N THR A 122 -37.20 14.04 18.61
CA THR A 122 -36.41 14.61 17.50
C THR A 122 -34.97 14.94 17.92
N SER A 123 -34.75 15.39 19.16
CA SER A 123 -33.41 15.63 19.71
C SER A 123 -32.54 14.38 19.82
N GLU A 124 -33.13 13.21 20.08
CA GLU A 124 -32.41 11.94 20.15
C GLU A 124 -32.17 11.36 18.75
N LYS A 125 -33.13 11.50 17.83
CA LYS A 125 -32.93 11.21 16.40
C LYS A 125 -31.78 12.04 15.83
N ASP A 126 -31.75 13.34 16.11
CA ASP A 126 -30.68 14.26 15.69
C ASP A 126 -29.34 13.88 16.32
N GLN A 127 -29.30 13.47 17.60
CA GLN A 127 -28.09 12.94 18.23
C GLN A 127 -27.60 11.67 17.53
N LEU A 128 -28.47 10.67 17.30
CA LEU A 128 -28.14 9.43 16.59
C LEU A 128 -27.60 9.69 15.16
N PHE A 129 -28.23 10.60 14.41
CA PHE A 129 -27.72 11.03 13.11
C PHE A 129 -26.35 11.73 13.21
N SER A 130 -26.12 12.52 14.27
CA SER A 130 -24.86 13.24 14.52
C SER A 130 -23.69 12.36 15.00
N MET A 131 -23.94 11.26 15.73
CA MET A 131 -22.90 10.38 16.28
C MET A 131 -21.98 9.79 15.20
N GLY A 132 -22.47 9.62 13.97
CA GLY A 132 -21.71 9.09 12.86
C GLY A 132 -20.70 10.04 12.20
N MET A 133 -20.48 11.24 12.72
CA MET A 133 -19.76 12.33 12.04
C MET A 133 -18.24 12.35 12.29
N PHE A 134 -17.74 11.69 13.34
CA PHE A 134 -16.40 11.97 13.89
C PHE A 134 -15.29 10.97 13.54
N ALA A 135 -15.50 10.07 12.58
CA ALA A 135 -14.46 9.19 12.06
C ALA A 135 -14.65 8.93 10.56
N CYS A 136 -13.55 8.93 9.79
CA CYS A 136 -13.56 8.52 8.39
C CYS A 136 -13.98 7.04 8.28
N ARG A 137 -15.26 6.80 7.97
CA ARG A 137 -15.89 5.46 7.97
C ARG A 137 -15.21 4.49 7.00
N THR A 138 -14.52 4.99 5.99
CA THR A 138 -13.71 4.20 5.07
C THR A 138 -12.55 3.49 5.78
N HIS A 139 -11.97 4.06 6.84
CA HIS A 139 -11.03 3.32 7.67
C HIS A 139 -11.69 2.16 8.41
N LEU A 140 -12.93 2.29 8.87
CA LEU A 140 -13.63 1.16 9.48
C LEU A 140 -13.79 0.03 8.46
N VAL A 141 -14.37 0.30 7.30
CA VAL A 141 -14.59 -0.69 6.24
C VAL A 141 -13.27 -1.29 5.70
N ILE A 142 -12.23 -0.47 5.48
CA ILE A 142 -10.90 -0.97 5.06
C ILE A 142 -10.28 -1.89 6.11
N ASN A 143 -10.52 -1.63 7.40
CA ASN A 143 -10.03 -2.51 8.47
C ASN A 143 -10.97 -3.70 8.74
N MET A 144 -12.20 -3.70 8.23
CA MET A 144 -13.10 -4.87 8.31
C MET A 144 -12.56 -6.06 7.52
N ASP A 145 -11.93 -5.87 6.35
CA ASP A 145 -11.30 -6.97 5.58
C ASP A 145 -10.22 -7.73 6.38
N PRO A 146 -9.17 -7.08 6.93
CA PRO A 146 -8.18 -7.77 7.75
C PRO A 146 -8.74 -8.25 9.11
N ALA A 147 -9.81 -7.65 9.66
CA ALA A 147 -10.47 -8.17 10.87
C ALA A 147 -11.27 -9.44 10.56
N ALA A 148 -12.10 -9.43 9.50
CA ALA A 148 -12.84 -10.58 9.03
C ALA A 148 -11.92 -11.72 8.56
N ALA A 149 -10.71 -11.44 8.10
CA ALA A 149 -9.71 -12.46 7.77
C ALA A 149 -9.10 -13.16 9.01
N LYS A 150 -9.13 -12.54 10.20
CA LYS A 150 -8.63 -13.17 11.43
C LYS A 150 -9.59 -14.22 11.99
N GLY A 151 -10.90 -14.03 11.90
CA GLY A 151 -11.89 -14.98 12.40
C GLY A 151 -11.66 -16.40 11.84
N PRO A 152 -11.54 -16.58 10.51
CA PRO A 152 -11.14 -17.83 9.88
C PRO A 152 -9.73 -18.29 10.22
N ALA A 153 -8.77 -17.37 10.45
CA ALA A 153 -7.42 -17.75 10.87
C ALA A 153 -7.40 -18.38 12.28
N ALA A 154 -8.09 -17.76 13.24
CA ALA A 154 -8.23 -18.27 14.61
C ALA A 154 -9.07 -19.56 14.64
N PHE A 155 -10.08 -19.66 13.76
CA PHE A 155 -10.84 -20.89 13.56
C PHE A 155 -9.97 -22.03 13.02
N GLU A 156 -9.18 -21.78 11.97
CA GLU A 156 -8.23 -22.76 11.42
C GLU A 156 -7.18 -23.17 12.45
N GLU A 157 -6.65 -22.23 13.23
CA GLU A 157 -5.72 -22.52 14.33
C GLU A 157 -6.37 -23.42 15.40
N ALA A 158 -7.59 -23.11 15.84
CA ALA A 158 -8.33 -23.92 16.80
C ALA A 158 -8.70 -25.32 16.28
N VAL A 159 -8.95 -25.47 14.97
CA VAL A 159 -9.37 -26.74 14.35
C VAL A 159 -8.18 -27.60 13.90
N CYS A 160 -7.07 -27.00 13.47
CA CYS A 160 -5.89 -27.73 12.96
C CYS A 160 -4.80 -27.95 14.01
N SER A 161 -4.89 -27.31 15.19
CA SER A 161 -3.96 -27.52 16.31
C SER A 161 -4.03 -28.93 16.92
N SER A 162 -5.10 -29.70 16.64
CA SER A 162 -5.19 -31.12 16.99
C SER A 162 -4.29 -32.04 16.16
N GLY A 163 -3.60 -31.54 15.14
CA GLY A 163 -2.50 -32.23 14.46
C GLY A 163 -2.60 -32.25 12.93
N ALA A 164 -1.42 -32.16 12.30
CA ALA A 164 -1.17 -32.39 10.87
C ALA A 164 -1.77 -31.39 9.85
N ASN A 165 -1.18 -30.17 9.77
CA ASN A 165 -0.49 -29.78 8.53
C ASN A 165 0.56 -28.65 8.74
N PRO A 166 1.87 -28.91 8.65
CA PRO A 166 2.89 -27.85 8.76
C PRO A 166 3.00 -26.94 7.52
N HIS A 167 2.25 -27.22 6.45
CA HIS A 167 2.29 -26.46 5.19
C HIS A 167 1.13 -25.48 4.98
N SER A 168 0.07 -25.51 5.79
CA SER A 168 -1.09 -24.60 5.65
C SER A 168 -0.79 -23.14 6.01
N TYR A 169 0.29 -22.88 6.75
CA TYR A 169 0.57 -21.59 7.40
C TYR A 169 1.74 -20.78 6.80
N GLN A 170 2.28 -21.15 5.63
CA GLN A 170 3.47 -20.46 5.09
C GLN A 170 3.19 -19.03 4.60
N ASP A 171 1.94 -18.73 4.23
CA ASP A 171 1.44 -17.37 4.01
C ASP A 171 0.59 -16.93 5.21
N ASN A 172 0.71 -15.66 5.61
CA ASN A 172 -0.05 -15.01 6.71
C ASN A 172 -1.56 -14.83 6.40
N GLN A 173 -2.18 -15.76 5.68
CA GLN A 173 -3.56 -15.71 5.24
C GLN A 173 -4.23 -17.07 5.49
N ALA A 174 -5.39 -17.02 6.13
CA ALA A 174 -6.25 -18.19 6.37
C ALA A 174 -6.54 -18.96 5.06
N GLY A 175 -6.43 -20.29 5.12
CA GLY A 175 -6.74 -21.22 4.04
C GLY A 175 -8.16 -21.07 3.50
N THR A 176 -9.15 -20.78 4.34
CA THR A 176 -10.53 -20.48 3.96
C THR A 176 -10.62 -19.20 3.11
N VAL A 177 -9.82 -18.16 3.41
CA VAL A 177 -9.80 -16.94 2.60
C VAL A 177 -9.09 -17.18 1.26
N ARG A 178 -8.04 -18.02 1.22
CA ARG A 178 -7.43 -18.48 -0.03
C ARG A 178 -8.41 -19.31 -0.86
N LEU A 179 -9.15 -20.23 -0.22
CA LEU A 179 -10.15 -21.08 -0.86
C LEU A 179 -11.29 -20.24 -1.45
N ALA A 180 -11.83 -19.26 -0.71
CA ALA A 180 -12.84 -18.35 -1.18
C ALA A 180 -12.39 -17.54 -2.41
N ARG A 181 -11.13 -17.05 -2.42
CA ARG A 181 -10.54 -16.34 -3.57
C ARG A 181 -10.33 -17.25 -4.79
N THR A 182 -9.87 -18.47 -4.58
CA THR A 182 -9.73 -19.48 -5.65
C THR A 182 -11.09 -19.88 -6.20
N ALA A 183 -12.08 -20.12 -5.35
CA ALA A 183 -13.46 -20.41 -5.71
C ALA A 183 -14.09 -19.27 -6.51
N ALA A 184 -13.95 -18.02 -6.05
CA ALA A 184 -14.45 -16.85 -6.80
C ALA A 184 -13.84 -16.77 -8.21
N SER A 185 -12.54 -17.03 -8.35
CA SER A 185 -11.84 -17.09 -9.64
C SER A 185 -12.21 -18.29 -10.51
N ALA A 186 -12.59 -19.42 -9.92
CA ALA A 186 -12.93 -20.65 -10.65
C ALA A 186 -14.39 -20.68 -11.10
N PHE A 187 -15.31 -20.18 -10.27
CA PHE A 187 -16.75 -20.27 -10.49
C PHE A 187 -17.38 -19.03 -11.14
N THR A 188 -16.63 -17.93 -11.31
CA THR A 188 -17.15 -16.73 -11.99
C THR A 188 -16.24 -16.31 -13.15
N MET A 189 -16.82 -16.08 -14.35
CA MET A 189 -16.07 -15.71 -15.57
C MET A 189 -15.28 -14.38 -15.47
N ARG A 190 -15.41 -13.64 -14.37
CA ARG A 190 -14.66 -12.40 -14.08
C ARG A 190 -14.03 -12.41 -12.69
N GLY A 191 -13.95 -13.55 -12.02
CA GLY A 191 -13.45 -13.65 -10.66
C GLY A 191 -11.98 -13.27 -10.56
N SER A 192 -11.65 -12.39 -9.63
CA SER A 192 -10.26 -12.03 -9.34
C SER A 192 -9.75 -12.81 -8.13
N GLN A 193 -8.69 -13.60 -8.30
CA GLN A 193 -7.97 -14.24 -7.18
C GLN A 193 -7.44 -13.20 -6.16
N THR A 194 -7.21 -11.96 -6.59
CA THR A 194 -6.74 -10.89 -5.70
C THR A 194 -7.89 -10.27 -4.89
N ALA A 195 -9.07 -10.10 -5.50
CA ALA A 195 -10.21 -9.39 -4.89
C ALA A 195 -11.29 -10.31 -4.28
N GLY A 196 -11.26 -11.62 -4.56
CA GLY A 196 -12.25 -12.59 -4.05
C GLY A 196 -13.67 -12.40 -4.59
N THR A 197 -13.86 -11.56 -5.60
CA THR A 197 -15.16 -11.17 -6.15
C THR A 197 -15.10 -11.02 -7.69
N PRO A 198 -16.24 -11.01 -8.39
CA PRO A 198 -16.29 -10.74 -9.83
C PRO A 198 -15.89 -9.30 -10.14
N LEU A 199 -15.07 -9.09 -11.18
CA LEU A 199 -14.72 -7.76 -11.69
C LEU A 199 -15.91 -7.11 -12.44
N SER A 200 -16.82 -6.52 -11.68
CA SER A 200 -17.86 -5.61 -12.18
C SER A 200 -17.33 -4.16 -12.19
N GLY A 201 -17.05 -3.60 -13.37
CA GLY A 201 -16.96 -2.14 -13.55
C GLY A 201 -15.74 -1.56 -14.27
N THR A 202 -14.69 -2.32 -14.55
CA THR A 202 -13.51 -1.77 -15.25
C THR A 202 -13.75 -1.60 -16.76
N ARG A 203 -14.06 -0.37 -17.20
CA ARG A 203 -13.82 0.04 -18.59
C ARG A 203 -12.32 -0.10 -18.89
N PHE A 204 -11.98 -0.72 -20.02
CA PHE A 204 -10.60 -0.86 -20.48
C PHE A 204 -9.95 0.51 -20.71
N SER A 205 -9.08 0.95 -19.80
CA SER A 205 -8.03 1.92 -20.12
C SER A 205 -6.92 1.16 -20.86
N GLY A 206 -6.79 1.40 -22.16
CA GLY A 206 -6.07 0.50 -23.06
C GLY A 206 -4.56 0.42 -22.83
N ALA A 207 -4.07 -0.79 -22.54
CA ALA A 207 -2.70 -1.21 -22.85
C ALA A 207 -2.65 -2.74 -23.08
N ARG A 208 -2.34 -3.15 -24.32
CA ARG A 208 -2.08 -4.54 -24.77
C ARG A 208 -3.19 -5.58 -24.53
N ALA A 209 -4.19 -5.59 -25.41
CA ALA A 209 -4.86 -6.84 -25.78
C ALA A 209 -4.14 -7.45 -27.01
N ARG A 210 -3.84 -8.76 -26.99
CA ARG A 210 -3.52 -9.50 -28.23
C ARG A 210 -4.82 -9.73 -28.99
N ARG A 211 -4.78 -9.67 -30.32
CA ARG A 211 -5.95 -9.95 -31.17
C ARG A 211 -6.41 -11.40 -30.95
N ILE A 212 -7.62 -11.58 -30.46
CA ILE A 212 -8.48 -12.71 -30.83
C ILE A 212 -9.77 -12.08 -31.35
N THR A 213 -10.09 -12.37 -32.62
CA THR A 213 -11.28 -11.86 -33.29
C THR A 213 -12.51 -12.63 -32.83
N SER A 214 -13.38 -11.97 -32.07
CA SER A 214 -14.76 -12.43 -31.85
C SER A 214 -15.72 -11.35 -32.33
N SER A 215 -16.23 -11.54 -33.55
CA SER A 215 -17.16 -10.63 -34.23
C SER A 215 -18.49 -11.32 -34.55
N ARG A 216 -18.94 -12.24 -33.68
CA ARG A 216 -20.09 -13.13 -33.96
C ARG A 216 -21.01 -13.49 -32.79
N PHE A 217 -20.91 -12.78 -31.65
CA PHE A 217 -21.82 -12.97 -30.49
C PHE A 217 -22.21 -11.63 -29.86
N MET A 218 -22.91 -10.79 -30.63
CA MET A 218 -23.54 -9.54 -30.14
C MET A 218 -25.05 -9.45 -30.44
N ASP A 219 -25.66 -10.52 -31.00
CA ASP A 219 -27.07 -10.57 -31.42
C ASP A 219 -27.95 -11.52 -30.59
N THR A 220 -27.68 -11.62 -29.28
CA THR A 220 -28.65 -12.16 -28.32
C THR A 220 -28.91 -11.10 -27.26
N GLY A 221 -29.92 -10.26 -27.49
CA GLY A 221 -30.28 -9.08 -26.68
C GLY A 221 -30.83 -9.35 -25.28
N GLN A 222 -30.37 -10.41 -24.60
CA GLN A 222 -30.72 -10.69 -23.21
C GLN A 222 -29.66 -10.10 -22.27
N ILE A 223 -29.90 -8.88 -21.82
CA ILE A 223 -29.22 -8.31 -20.64
C ILE A 223 -29.66 -9.13 -19.43
N SER A 224 -28.73 -9.61 -18.60
CA SER A 224 -29.12 -10.43 -17.44
C SER A 224 -29.96 -9.59 -16.45
N PRO A 225 -30.99 -10.17 -15.79
CA PRO A 225 -31.80 -9.46 -14.80
C PRO A 225 -30.97 -8.82 -13.69
N SER A 226 -29.85 -9.43 -13.30
CA SER A 226 -28.88 -8.84 -12.36
C SER A 226 -28.22 -7.57 -12.89
N ILE A 227 -27.87 -7.49 -14.18
CA ILE A 227 -27.32 -6.28 -14.80
C ILE A 227 -28.42 -5.23 -14.97
N THR A 228 -29.66 -5.63 -15.30
CA THR A 228 -30.80 -4.70 -15.39
C THR A 228 -31.15 -4.13 -14.03
N ALA A 229 -31.28 -4.96 -12.98
CA ALA A 229 -31.48 -4.52 -11.61
C ALA A 229 -30.34 -3.62 -11.13
N GLN A 230 -29.08 -3.98 -11.41
CA GLN A 230 -27.91 -3.15 -11.07
C GLN A 230 -27.87 -1.83 -11.87
N GLN A 231 -28.38 -1.80 -13.11
CA GLN A 231 -28.53 -0.59 -13.95
C GLN A 231 -29.72 0.29 -13.55
N GLN A 232 -30.79 -0.30 -13.02
CA GLN A 232 -31.98 0.38 -12.53
C GLN A 232 -31.70 0.97 -11.14
N TRP A 233 -30.97 0.22 -10.31
CA TRP A 233 -30.39 0.69 -9.04
C TRP A 233 -29.33 1.79 -9.24
N THR A 234 -28.53 1.78 -10.32
CA THR A 234 -27.63 2.91 -10.66
C THR A 234 -28.33 4.11 -11.33
N LYS A 235 -29.64 4.02 -11.64
CA LYS A 235 -30.43 5.14 -12.17
C LYS A 235 -31.28 5.85 -11.11
N ASP A 236 -31.70 5.13 -10.07
CA ASP A 236 -32.62 5.63 -9.05
C ASP A 236 -32.00 5.51 -7.64
N GLY A 237 -31.55 4.31 -7.25
CA GLY A 237 -30.80 4.08 -6.01
C GLY A 237 -31.59 4.23 -4.70
N THR A 238 -32.83 4.71 -4.78
CA THR A 238 -33.78 5.01 -3.69
C THR A 238 -34.44 3.81 -3.04
N LEU A 239 -34.25 2.62 -3.60
CA LEU A 239 -34.84 1.37 -3.11
C LEU A 239 -33.71 0.37 -2.85
N PRO A 240 -33.58 -0.21 -1.65
CA PRO A 240 -33.02 -1.54 -1.56
C PRO A 240 -33.90 -2.47 -2.41
N LEU A 241 -33.34 -3.59 -2.87
CA LEU A 241 -34.21 -4.71 -3.25
C LEU A 241 -35.15 -4.96 -2.06
N PRO A 242 -36.48 -5.02 -2.26
CA PRO A 242 -37.43 -5.36 -1.19
C PRO A 242 -36.94 -6.54 -0.35
N LEU A 243 -37.35 -6.63 0.91
CA LEU A 243 -36.94 -7.74 1.78
C LEU A 243 -37.24 -9.12 1.15
N ASP A 244 -38.30 -9.16 0.33
CA ASP A 244 -38.81 -10.30 -0.42
C ASP A 244 -38.29 -10.40 -1.87
N SER A 245 -37.43 -9.46 -2.30
CA SER A 245 -36.72 -9.51 -3.57
C SER A 245 -35.31 -10.05 -3.34
N PRO A 246 -35.08 -11.37 -3.49
CA PRO A 246 -33.77 -11.93 -3.28
C PRO A 246 -32.74 -11.27 -4.19
N LEU A 247 -31.50 -11.16 -3.68
CA LEU A 247 -30.34 -10.55 -4.34
C LEU A 247 -30.00 -11.18 -5.71
N PHE A 248 -30.64 -12.31 -5.98
CA PHE A 248 -30.70 -13.06 -7.23
C PHE A 248 -32.17 -13.44 -7.43
N PRO A 249 -32.80 -13.21 -8.59
CA PRO A 249 -34.24 -13.42 -8.79
C PRO A 249 -34.72 -14.80 -8.32
N GLU A 250 -35.94 -14.89 -7.79
CA GLU A 250 -36.56 -16.18 -7.50
C GLU A 250 -36.54 -17.09 -8.75
N GLY A 251 -36.09 -18.34 -8.58
CA GLY A 251 -35.86 -19.27 -9.68
C GLY A 251 -34.54 -19.11 -10.45
N GLN A 252 -33.82 -17.98 -10.33
CA GLN A 252 -32.48 -17.84 -10.89
C GLN A 252 -31.44 -18.46 -9.94
N SER A 253 -31.22 -19.78 -10.08
CA SER A 253 -30.20 -20.47 -9.29
C SER A 253 -28.83 -19.82 -9.49
N ILE A 254 -28.33 -19.20 -8.41
CA ILE A 254 -27.02 -18.53 -8.30
C ILE A 254 -25.90 -19.50 -8.69
N MET A 255 -26.12 -20.78 -8.43
CA MET A 255 -25.30 -21.88 -8.87
C MET A 255 -26.20 -22.93 -9.55
N THR A 256 -26.52 -22.71 -10.82
CA THR A 256 -27.08 -23.77 -11.70
C THR A 256 -26.12 -24.93 -11.91
N SER A 257 -24.82 -24.76 -11.60
CA SER A 257 -23.85 -25.84 -11.68
C SER A 257 -24.15 -26.91 -10.62
N GLU A 258 -24.20 -28.16 -11.06
CA GLU A 258 -24.36 -29.33 -10.19
C GLU A 258 -23.32 -29.34 -9.06
N LEU A 259 -22.08 -28.92 -9.36
CA LEU A 259 -21.00 -28.73 -8.40
C LEU A 259 -21.28 -27.65 -7.33
N GLY A 260 -21.88 -26.51 -7.72
CA GLY A 260 -22.23 -25.46 -6.76
C GLY A 260 -23.38 -25.88 -5.85
N MET A 261 -24.37 -26.60 -6.41
CA MET A 261 -25.41 -27.24 -5.60
C MET A 261 -24.86 -28.36 -4.72
N SER A 262 -23.88 -29.16 -5.18
CA SER A 262 -23.30 -30.23 -4.37
C SER A 262 -22.56 -29.68 -3.16
N LEU A 263 -21.84 -28.55 -3.31
CA LEU A 263 -21.18 -27.86 -2.19
C LEU A 263 -22.16 -27.40 -1.11
N LEU A 264 -23.36 -26.92 -1.50
CA LEU A 264 -24.41 -26.46 -0.58
C LEU A 264 -25.31 -27.59 -0.04
N ARG A 265 -25.38 -28.75 -0.73
CA ARG A 265 -26.15 -29.92 -0.30
C ARG A 265 -25.50 -30.69 0.87
N THR A 266 -24.22 -30.47 1.14
CA THR A 266 -23.49 -31.06 2.27
C THR A 266 -23.91 -30.46 3.62
N GLN A 267 -25.18 -30.61 4.00
CA GLN A 267 -25.70 -30.23 5.32
C GLN A 267 -25.44 -31.34 6.34
N SER A 268 -24.18 -31.50 6.77
CA SER A 268 -23.92 -32.18 8.05
C SER A 268 -24.18 -31.20 9.20
N PRO A 269 -24.73 -31.67 10.34
CA PRO A 269 -24.90 -30.82 11.52
C PRO A 269 -23.56 -30.24 12.01
N ASP A 270 -22.46 -30.97 11.79
CA ASP A 270 -21.11 -30.51 12.06
C ASP A 270 -20.71 -29.30 11.21
N LEU A 271 -21.01 -29.30 9.90
CA LEU A 271 -20.70 -28.16 9.04
C LEU A 271 -21.52 -26.93 9.42
N GLU A 272 -22.78 -27.11 9.84
CA GLU A 272 -23.62 -26.01 10.32
C GLU A 272 -23.05 -25.42 11.62
N LEU A 273 -22.66 -26.27 12.58
CA LEU A 273 -22.01 -25.85 13.82
C LEU A 273 -20.70 -25.10 13.56
N MET A 274 -19.84 -25.65 12.71
CA MET A 274 -18.57 -25.04 12.31
C MET A 274 -18.77 -23.70 11.62
N THR A 275 -19.79 -23.58 10.75
CA THR A 275 -20.19 -22.32 10.11
C THR A 275 -20.63 -21.28 11.14
N LYS A 276 -21.45 -21.68 12.12
CA LYS A 276 -21.88 -20.80 13.24
C LYS A 276 -20.71 -20.33 14.09
N ILE A 277 -19.71 -21.19 14.34
CA ILE A 277 -18.49 -20.82 15.08
C ILE A 277 -17.66 -19.81 14.27
N ALA A 278 -17.40 -20.08 13.00
CA ALA A 278 -16.64 -19.19 12.12
C ALA A 278 -17.29 -17.80 11.99
N LEU A 279 -18.62 -17.74 11.81
CA LEU A 279 -19.35 -16.47 11.79
C LEU A 279 -19.25 -15.72 13.11
N LYS A 280 -19.40 -16.38 14.26
CA LYS A 280 -19.21 -15.75 15.58
C LYS A 280 -17.81 -15.15 15.73
N LEU A 281 -16.76 -15.86 15.33
CA LEU A 281 -15.39 -15.35 15.38
C LEU A 281 -15.16 -14.15 14.46
N ILE A 282 -15.72 -14.16 13.25
CA ILE A 282 -15.70 -13.00 12.34
C ILE A 282 -16.41 -11.80 12.97
N THR A 283 -17.62 -11.98 13.50
CA THR A 283 -18.41 -10.90 14.11
C THR A 283 -17.72 -10.33 15.35
N LEU A 284 -17.06 -11.16 16.18
CA LEU A 284 -16.30 -10.69 17.35
C LEU A 284 -15.10 -9.82 16.95
N GLU A 285 -14.31 -10.22 15.94
CA GLU A 285 -13.19 -9.39 15.45
C GLU A 285 -13.67 -8.08 14.81
N LEU A 286 -14.82 -8.09 14.14
CA LEU A 286 -15.47 -6.87 13.64
C LEU A 286 -15.97 -5.97 14.78
N LEU A 287 -16.51 -6.54 15.86
CA LEU A 287 -16.95 -5.79 17.04
C LEU A 287 -15.76 -5.11 17.74
N VAL A 288 -14.69 -5.85 18.02
CA VAL A 288 -13.45 -5.30 18.62
C VAL A 288 -12.85 -4.19 17.76
N LEU A 289 -12.96 -4.30 16.43
CA LEU A 289 -12.56 -3.24 15.51
C LEU A 289 -13.43 -1.98 15.66
N VAL A 290 -14.75 -2.15 15.69
CA VAL A 290 -15.72 -1.06 15.89
C VAL A 290 -15.48 -0.39 17.24
N GLU A 291 -15.41 -1.14 18.34
CA GLU A 291 -15.10 -0.64 19.68
C GLU A 291 -13.85 0.22 19.70
N ARG A 292 -12.76 -0.26 19.10
CA ARG A 292 -11.50 0.48 19.04
C ARG A 292 -11.60 1.76 18.22
N GLN A 293 -12.23 1.72 17.04
CA GLN A 293 -12.23 2.86 16.10
C GLN A 293 -13.33 3.88 16.35
N ALA A 294 -14.46 3.44 16.92
CA ALA A 294 -15.56 4.28 17.38
C ALA A 294 -15.49 4.54 18.90
N SER A 295 -14.41 4.18 19.59
CA SER A 295 -14.24 4.36 21.04
C SER A 295 -14.57 5.76 21.54
N SER A 296 -14.29 6.80 20.74
CA SER A 296 -14.64 8.17 21.10
C SER A 296 -16.09 8.58 20.80
N GLN A 297 -16.86 7.75 20.09
CA GLN A 297 -18.24 7.93 19.63
C GLN A 297 -19.22 6.86 20.17
N LEU A 298 -18.73 5.93 20.99
CA LEU A 298 -19.49 4.94 21.75
C LEU A 298 -19.74 5.44 23.18
N PRO A 299 -20.64 4.83 23.97
CA PRO A 299 -20.85 5.21 25.37
C PRO A 299 -19.52 5.36 26.13
N GLU A 300 -19.46 6.34 27.05
CA GLU A 300 -18.23 6.80 27.74
C GLU A 300 -17.19 7.52 26.85
N GLY A 301 -17.34 7.48 25.52
CA GLY A 301 -16.49 8.17 24.56
C GLY A 301 -16.65 9.70 24.60
N LYS A 302 -15.53 10.42 24.35
CA LYS A 302 -15.44 11.90 24.39
C LYS A 302 -16.51 12.65 23.55
N TYR A 303 -17.00 12.04 22.48
CA TYR A 303 -17.98 12.60 21.54
C TYR A 303 -19.35 11.91 21.59
N TRP A 304 -19.59 11.01 22.55
CA TRP A 304 -20.90 10.39 22.77
C TRP A 304 -21.93 11.39 23.27
N ASN A 305 -21.56 12.18 24.28
CA ASN A 305 -22.37 13.26 24.83
C ASN A 305 -21.55 14.56 24.85
N PRO A 306 -21.39 15.23 23.70
CA PRO A 306 -20.53 16.42 23.59
C PRO A 306 -21.09 17.60 24.37
N SER A 307 -20.21 18.37 25.03
CA SER A 307 -20.62 19.58 25.74
C SER A 307 -21.20 20.64 24.79
N LYS A 308 -22.04 21.54 25.31
CA LYS A 308 -22.60 22.67 24.51
C LYS A 308 -21.51 23.52 23.86
N GLU A 309 -20.38 23.72 24.53
CA GLU A 309 -19.19 24.40 24.00
C GLU A 309 -18.57 23.64 22.82
N LEU A 310 -18.49 22.30 22.90
CA LEU A 310 -17.98 21.47 21.82
C LEU A 310 -18.94 21.46 20.62
N ILE A 311 -20.26 21.47 20.85
CA ILE A 311 -21.27 21.59 19.81
C ILE A 311 -21.15 22.95 19.10
N GLU A 312 -21.08 24.07 19.84
CA GLU A 312 -21.00 25.40 19.23
C GLU A 312 -19.66 25.63 18.52
N SER A 313 -18.53 25.16 19.07
CA SER A 313 -17.22 25.25 18.41
C SER A 313 -17.09 24.34 17.17
N THR A 314 -17.83 23.23 17.10
CA THR A 314 -17.86 22.35 15.92
C THR A 314 -18.91 22.73 14.87
N LYS A 315 -19.79 23.70 15.16
CA LYS A 315 -20.86 24.18 14.27
C LYS A 315 -20.38 24.67 12.90
N ASN A 316 -19.17 25.23 12.86
CA ASN A 316 -18.49 25.71 11.64
C ASN A 316 -17.57 24.66 11.00
N VAL A 317 -17.41 23.48 11.62
CA VAL A 317 -16.66 22.37 11.01
C VAL A 317 -17.53 21.76 9.91
N PRO A 318 -17.01 21.53 8.69
CA PRO A 318 -17.76 20.90 7.62
C PRO A 318 -18.39 19.58 8.09
N LYS A 319 -19.72 19.47 7.95
CA LYS A 319 -20.51 18.29 8.32
C LYS A 319 -20.13 17.00 7.55
N THR A 320 -19.21 17.10 6.61
CA THR A 320 -18.78 16.03 5.74
C THR A 320 -17.27 16.12 5.52
N ASN A 321 -16.60 14.98 5.43
CA ASN A 321 -15.19 14.88 5.04
C ASN A 321 -14.96 15.15 3.53
N VAL A 322 -16.01 15.56 2.81
CA VAL A 322 -16.04 15.83 1.36
C VAL A 322 -14.89 16.75 0.93
N MET A 323 -14.57 17.79 1.70
CA MET A 323 -13.44 18.68 1.39
C MET A 323 -12.10 17.95 1.51
N GLY A 324 -11.82 17.30 2.65
CA GLY A 324 -10.56 16.58 2.87
C GLY A 324 -10.33 15.46 1.84
N GLU A 325 -11.37 14.74 1.44
CA GLU A 325 -11.24 13.71 0.42
C GLU A 325 -11.07 14.30 -1.00
N ARG A 326 -11.71 15.44 -1.34
CA ARG A 326 -11.43 16.17 -2.59
C ARG A 326 -9.97 16.63 -2.63
N ASP A 327 -9.49 17.19 -1.53
CA ASP A 327 -8.10 17.64 -1.39
C ASP A 327 -7.12 16.50 -1.60
N MET A 328 -7.42 15.33 -1.04
CA MET A 328 -6.64 14.11 -1.23
C MET A 328 -6.67 13.58 -2.66
N THR A 329 -7.81 13.71 -3.34
CA THR A 329 -7.94 13.34 -4.77
C THR A 329 -7.13 14.29 -5.65
N VAL A 330 -7.16 15.60 -5.38
CA VAL A 330 -6.34 16.60 -6.07
C VAL A 330 -4.85 16.40 -5.75
N LEU A 331 -4.49 16.09 -4.50
CA LEU A 331 -3.14 15.78 -4.07
C LEU A 331 -2.57 14.55 -4.80
N ASP A 332 -3.32 13.44 -4.88
CA ASP A 332 -2.89 12.24 -5.60
C ASP A 332 -2.71 12.51 -7.10
N ASN A 333 -3.65 13.23 -7.73
CA ASN A 333 -3.52 13.65 -9.12
C ASN A 333 -2.29 14.56 -9.35
N LEU A 334 -2.04 15.52 -8.46
CA LEU A 334 -0.85 16.39 -8.53
C LEU A 334 0.45 15.60 -8.36
N LEU A 335 0.49 14.62 -7.44
CA LEU A 335 1.65 13.76 -7.24
C LEU A 335 1.93 12.87 -8.47
N ARG A 336 0.88 12.30 -9.10
CA ARG A 336 1.00 11.53 -10.35
C ARG A 336 1.47 12.39 -11.53
N CYS A 337 0.90 13.58 -11.70
CA CYS A 337 1.27 14.49 -12.80
C CYS A 337 2.63 15.18 -12.60
N LYS A 338 3.05 15.37 -11.35
CA LYS A 338 4.25 16.16 -10.97
C LYS A 338 5.08 15.42 -9.90
N PRO A 339 5.61 14.21 -10.13
CA PRO A 339 6.26 13.36 -9.11
C PRO A 339 7.57 13.91 -8.50
N GLY A 340 8.05 15.08 -8.96
CA GLY A 340 9.17 15.82 -8.36
C GLY A 340 8.77 17.19 -7.80
N ILE A 341 7.49 17.44 -7.55
CA ILE A 341 7.03 18.67 -6.89
C ILE A 341 7.48 18.67 -5.42
N SER A 342 8.03 19.78 -4.94
CA SER A 342 8.36 19.90 -3.51
C SER A 342 7.06 20.01 -2.70
N ALA A 343 7.03 19.43 -1.50
CA ALA A 343 5.86 19.49 -0.61
C ALA A 343 5.34 20.93 -0.41
N HIS A 344 6.24 21.90 -0.32
CA HIS A 344 5.89 23.32 -0.24
C HIS A 344 5.18 23.85 -1.50
N ASN A 345 5.67 23.52 -2.70
CA ASN A 345 5.02 23.95 -3.94
C ASN A 345 3.66 23.25 -4.15
N LEU A 346 3.53 22.03 -3.64
CA LEU A 346 2.31 21.22 -3.67
C LEU A 346 1.24 21.83 -2.76
N GLU A 347 1.61 22.15 -1.53
CA GLU A 347 0.80 22.92 -0.57
C GLU A 347 0.35 24.26 -1.16
N THR A 348 1.25 25.07 -1.72
CA THR A 348 0.88 26.31 -2.44
C THR A 348 -0.12 26.05 -3.58
N THR A 349 0.07 24.97 -4.35
CA THR A 349 -0.82 24.64 -5.48
C THR A 349 -2.23 24.29 -4.99
N LEU A 350 -2.33 23.53 -3.89
CA LEU A 350 -3.61 23.21 -3.24
C LEU A 350 -4.29 24.46 -2.69
N MET A 351 -3.57 25.29 -1.91
CA MET A 351 -4.11 26.53 -1.34
C MET A 351 -4.60 27.50 -2.43
N TRP A 352 -3.85 27.64 -3.53
CA TRP A 352 -4.26 28.48 -4.65
C TRP A 352 -5.49 27.92 -5.38
N TRP A 353 -5.61 26.59 -5.51
CA TRP A 353 -6.79 25.98 -6.13
C TRP A 353 -8.04 26.09 -5.23
N GLN A 354 -7.89 25.88 -3.93
CA GLN A 354 -8.98 25.93 -2.94
C GLN A 354 -9.51 27.36 -2.73
N ASN A 355 -8.61 28.30 -2.44
CA ASN A 355 -9.00 29.65 -2.02
C ASN A 355 -9.44 30.50 -3.22
N LYS A 356 -9.05 30.11 -4.45
CA LYS A 356 -9.30 30.85 -5.70
C LYS A 356 -8.80 32.30 -5.65
N PRO A 357 -7.54 32.56 -5.23
CA PRO A 357 -7.02 33.91 -5.15
C PRO A 357 -6.86 34.55 -6.53
N ALA A 358 -6.93 33.80 -7.63
CA ALA A 358 -6.99 34.36 -8.99
C ALA A 358 -8.25 35.24 -9.17
N SER A 359 -9.44 34.72 -8.81
CA SER A 359 -10.68 35.50 -8.87
C SER A 359 -10.66 36.67 -7.88
N TYR A 360 -10.14 36.46 -6.67
CA TYR A 360 -9.94 37.54 -5.70
C TYR A 360 -9.00 38.65 -6.23
N LEU A 361 -7.92 38.30 -6.93
CA LEU A 361 -7.05 39.27 -7.58
C LEU A 361 -7.78 40.00 -8.71
N GLU A 362 -8.58 39.30 -9.52
CA GLU A 362 -9.40 39.88 -10.59
C GLU A 362 -10.38 40.94 -10.06
N ASP A 363 -11.02 40.68 -8.92
CA ASP A 363 -11.94 41.61 -8.23
C ASP A 363 -11.24 42.86 -7.62
N LEU A 364 -9.93 42.79 -7.37
CA LEU A 364 -9.16 43.90 -6.81
C LEU A 364 -8.73 44.92 -7.88
N THR A 365 -8.88 46.21 -7.55
CA THR A 365 -8.35 47.31 -8.35
C THR A 365 -6.82 47.21 -8.50
N LYS A 366 -6.28 47.67 -9.63
CA LYS A 366 -4.83 47.65 -9.92
C LYS A 366 -3.94 48.12 -8.74
N PRO A 367 -4.16 49.29 -8.10
CA PRO A 367 -3.31 49.71 -6.96
C PRO A 367 -3.45 48.83 -5.71
N GLN A 368 -4.64 48.27 -5.44
CA GLN A 368 -4.81 47.30 -4.34
C GLN A 368 -4.07 46.00 -4.63
N ARG A 369 -4.12 45.51 -5.88
CA ARG A 369 -3.44 44.32 -6.35
C ARG A 369 -1.91 44.48 -6.26
N GLU A 370 -1.37 45.58 -6.76
CA GLU A 370 0.05 45.92 -6.65
C GLU A 370 0.51 46.03 -5.19
N LYS A 371 -0.26 46.67 -4.32
CA LYS A 371 0.00 46.74 -2.87
C LYS A 371 0.05 45.34 -2.25
N LEU A 372 -0.92 44.47 -2.58
CA LEU A 372 -0.99 43.10 -2.10
C LEU A 372 0.25 42.28 -2.51
N HIS A 373 0.64 42.37 -3.79
CA HIS A 373 1.87 41.76 -4.31
C HIS A 373 3.13 42.33 -3.63
N MET A 374 3.25 43.65 -3.45
CA MET A 374 4.38 44.26 -2.75
C MET A 374 4.51 43.78 -1.30
N GLU A 375 3.40 43.69 -0.57
CA GLU A 375 3.40 43.18 0.80
C GLU A 375 3.77 41.68 0.87
N ALA A 376 3.29 40.88 -0.08
CA ALA A 376 3.70 39.48 -0.21
C ALA A 376 5.21 39.39 -0.47
N ARG A 377 5.73 40.14 -1.45
CA ARG A 377 7.18 40.21 -1.77
C ARG A 377 8.03 40.62 -0.55
N LYS A 378 7.56 41.56 0.28
CA LYS A 378 8.24 42.01 1.51
C LYS A 378 8.35 40.89 2.56
N LYS A 379 7.36 39.99 2.65
CA LYS A 379 7.36 38.85 3.60
C LYS A 379 8.12 37.61 3.12
N ILE A 380 8.44 37.48 1.82
CA ILE A 380 9.16 36.31 1.26
C ILE A 380 10.48 35.99 2.00
N PRO A 381 11.38 36.95 2.33
CA PRO A 381 12.64 36.63 3.02
C PRO A 381 12.44 36.00 4.39
N GLN A 382 11.48 36.52 5.17
CA GLN A 382 11.10 35.97 6.48
C GLN A 382 10.57 34.53 6.34
N MET A 383 9.67 34.29 5.38
CA MET A 383 9.15 32.94 5.14
C MET A 383 10.23 31.97 4.63
N LYS A 384 11.21 32.42 3.83
CA LYS A 384 12.38 31.59 3.46
C LYS A 384 13.21 31.20 4.69
N CYS A 385 13.42 32.13 5.61
CA CYS A 385 14.13 31.85 6.86
C CYS A 385 13.38 30.80 7.69
N ALA A 386 12.08 31.00 7.92
CA ALA A 386 11.23 30.08 8.66
C ALA A 386 11.17 28.66 8.02
N LEU A 387 11.01 28.57 6.70
CA LEU A 387 11.03 27.28 5.98
C LEU A 387 12.40 26.59 6.06
N SER A 388 13.50 27.35 6.07
CA SER A 388 14.85 26.81 6.24
C SER A 388 15.06 26.26 7.66
N GLN A 389 14.65 27.02 8.69
CA GLN A 389 14.69 26.58 10.09
C GLN A 389 13.81 25.33 10.31
N HIS A 390 12.57 25.33 9.82
CA HIS A 390 11.68 24.18 9.92
C HIS A 390 12.26 22.93 9.26
N ARG A 391 12.93 23.06 8.11
CA ARG A 391 13.63 21.93 7.46
C ARG A 391 14.78 21.38 8.30
N LYS A 392 15.54 22.22 9.01
CA LYS A 392 16.59 21.76 9.94
C LYS A 392 15.99 20.96 11.09
N VAL A 393 15.01 21.53 11.79
CA VAL A 393 14.29 20.88 12.91
C VAL A 393 13.64 19.56 12.47
N LEU A 394 13.04 19.50 11.27
CA LEU A 394 12.46 18.26 10.75
C LEU A 394 13.52 17.21 10.44
N LYS A 395 14.68 17.61 9.88
CA LYS A 395 15.81 16.71 9.61
C LYS A 395 16.36 16.12 10.92
N GLU A 396 16.60 16.96 11.93
CA GLU A 396 17.05 16.56 13.27
C GLU A 396 16.06 15.56 13.92
N LYS A 397 14.75 15.84 13.85
CA LYS A 397 13.70 14.92 14.34
C LYS A 397 13.66 13.57 13.60
N VAL A 398 13.95 13.56 12.29
CA VAL A 398 14.03 12.31 11.51
C VAL A 398 15.28 11.52 11.89
N GLU A 399 16.44 12.18 12.01
CA GLU A 399 17.69 11.56 12.43
C GLU A 399 17.58 10.96 13.84
N GLN A 400 16.96 11.67 14.79
CA GLN A 400 16.71 11.14 16.13
C GLN A 400 15.80 9.91 16.10
N LYS A 401 14.66 9.96 15.39
CA LYS A 401 13.77 8.79 15.24
C LYS A 401 14.45 7.58 14.61
N LEU A 402 15.44 7.79 13.72
CA LEU A 402 16.23 6.71 13.14
C LEU A 402 17.21 6.11 14.17
N LYS A 403 17.87 6.93 14.99
CA LYS A 403 18.70 6.48 16.13
C LYS A 403 17.85 5.68 17.13
N ASP A 404 16.73 6.23 17.59
CA ASP A 404 15.81 5.57 18.52
C ASP A 404 15.35 4.19 17.99
N LYS A 405 15.04 4.11 16.70
CA LYS A 405 14.63 2.87 16.02
C LYS A 405 15.78 1.87 15.91
N HIS A 406 17.02 2.33 15.72
CA HIS A 406 18.20 1.47 15.75
C HIS A 406 18.45 0.92 17.14
N GLU A 407 18.45 1.76 18.17
CA GLU A 407 18.58 1.34 19.57
C GLU A 407 17.48 0.35 19.99
N LYS A 408 16.22 0.58 19.61
CA LYS A 408 15.13 -0.36 19.89
C LYS A 408 15.38 -1.72 19.25
N LYS A 409 15.91 -1.76 18.02
CA LYS A 409 16.29 -3.01 17.34
C LYS A 409 17.46 -3.72 18.05
N GLU A 410 18.50 -3.00 18.46
CA GLU A 410 19.62 -3.62 19.19
C GLU A 410 19.18 -4.12 20.57
N LYS A 411 18.38 -3.35 21.32
CA LYS A 411 17.76 -3.78 22.58
C LYS A 411 16.87 -5.03 22.38
N GLN A 412 16.12 -5.12 21.27
CA GLN A 412 15.30 -6.29 20.94
C GLN A 412 16.15 -7.51 20.55
N LYS A 413 17.23 -7.33 19.77
CA LYS A 413 18.19 -8.40 19.47
C LYS A 413 18.88 -8.92 20.73
N ALA A 414 19.34 -8.02 21.61
CA ALA A 414 19.96 -8.39 22.88
C ALA A 414 19.01 -9.21 23.77
N ARG A 415 17.74 -8.78 23.89
CA ARG A 415 16.70 -9.57 24.57
C ARG A 415 16.52 -10.95 23.94
N HIS A 416 16.45 -11.04 22.61
CA HIS A 416 16.28 -12.32 21.92
C HIS A 416 17.50 -13.25 22.06
N ILE A 417 18.72 -12.70 22.05
CA ILE A 417 19.96 -13.43 22.33
C ILE A 417 19.94 -13.96 23.77
N ASN A 418 19.58 -13.12 24.75
CA ASN A 418 19.50 -13.53 26.16
C ASN A 418 18.43 -14.61 26.40
N MET A 419 17.25 -14.48 25.78
CA MET A 419 16.22 -15.53 25.82
C MET A 419 16.72 -16.84 25.22
N ARG A 420 17.43 -16.79 24.08
CA ARG A 420 17.99 -17.98 23.44
C ARG A 420 19.09 -18.62 24.28
N LEU A 421 19.96 -17.83 24.90
CA LEU A 421 20.98 -18.33 25.83
C LEU A 421 20.34 -18.99 27.05
N LYS A 422 19.30 -18.38 27.64
CA LYS A 422 18.55 -18.96 28.76
C LYS A 422 17.94 -20.32 28.37
N ALA A 423 17.25 -20.40 27.23
CA ALA A 423 16.66 -21.65 26.75
C ALA A 423 17.74 -22.73 26.46
N SER A 424 18.91 -22.35 25.95
CA SER A 424 20.04 -23.28 25.77
C SER A 424 20.60 -23.80 27.10
N LEU A 425 20.66 -22.96 28.13
CA LEU A 425 21.09 -23.37 29.48
C LEU A 425 20.07 -24.32 30.13
N GLU A 426 18.77 -24.02 29.99
CA GLU A 426 17.69 -24.89 30.47
C GLU A 426 17.78 -26.29 29.82
N VAL A 427 17.91 -26.38 28.48
CA VAL A 427 18.11 -27.66 27.77
C VAL A 427 19.37 -28.39 28.24
N PHE A 428 20.49 -27.68 28.44
CA PHE A 428 21.73 -28.29 28.93
C PHE A 428 21.61 -28.83 30.36
N SER A 429 20.83 -28.17 31.23
CA SER A 429 20.56 -28.68 32.57
C SER A 429 19.71 -29.97 32.57
N TYR A 430 18.74 -30.09 31.66
CA TYR A 430 17.98 -31.33 31.46
C TYR A 430 18.86 -32.46 30.90
N GLU A 431 19.79 -32.17 29.99
CA GLU A 431 20.73 -33.18 29.45
C GLU A 431 21.70 -33.71 30.53
N ILE A 432 22.11 -32.86 31.48
CA ILE A 432 22.93 -33.29 32.63
C ILE A 432 22.11 -34.17 33.57
N LEU A 433 20.90 -33.75 33.95
CA LEU A 433 20.03 -34.53 34.85
C LEU A 433 19.73 -35.92 34.26
N ALA A 434 19.30 -35.97 32.98
CA ALA A 434 18.98 -37.22 32.30
C ALA A 434 20.18 -38.18 32.09
N ARG A 435 21.43 -37.70 32.23
CA ARG A 435 22.62 -38.57 32.21
C ARG A 435 22.99 -39.14 33.58
N ASN A 436 22.56 -38.52 34.67
CA ASN A 436 22.91 -38.94 36.02
C ASN A 436 22.03 -40.08 36.53
N ASP A 437 20.86 -40.34 35.93
CA ASP A 437 19.93 -41.40 36.34
C ASP A 437 20.37 -42.84 35.98
N GLY A 438 21.59 -43.05 35.44
CA GLY A 438 22.02 -44.36 34.95
C GLY A 438 23.52 -44.66 34.93
N ALA A 439 24.38 -43.84 35.55
CA ALA A 439 25.83 -44.04 35.52
C ALA A 439 26.47 -44.02 36.91
N SER A 440 27.25 -45.07 37.21
CA SER A 440 28.14 -45.17 38.35
C SER A 440 29.08 -43.97 38.46
N GLU A 441 29.47 -43.63 39.69
CA GLU A 441 30.37 -42.53 40.05
C GLU A 441 31.67 -42.52 39.22
N VAL A 442 31.71 -41.70 38.16
CA VAL A 442 32.95 -41.30 37.49
C VAL A 442 33.11 -39.80 37.75
N PRO A 443 34.23 -39.35 38.37
CA PRO A 443 34.40 -37.94 38.69
C PRO A 443 34.34 -37.07 37.43
N ALA A 444 33.34 -36.18 37.36
CA ALA A 444 33.26 -35.22 36.27
C ALA A 444 34.51 -34.31 36.32
N PRO A 445 35.24 -34.13 35.21
CA PRO A 445 36.41 -33.26 35.19
C PRO A 445 35.96 -31.82 35.46
N THR A 446 36.37 -31.27 36.60
CA THR A 446 36.02 -29.93 37.06
C THR A 446 36.57 -28.87 36.11
N LEU A 447 35.77 -28.42 35.14
CA LEU A 447 36.11 -27.28 34.29
C LEU A 447 35.99 -25.98 35.11
N VAL A 448 37.07 -25.66 35.81
CA VAL A 448 37.27 -24.38 36.47
C VAL A 448 37.63 -23.34 35.41
N TYR A 449 36.63 -22.64 34.90
CA TYR A 449 36.84 -21.37 34.20
C TYR A 449 37.26 -20.33 35.23
N LYS A 450 38.44 -19.69 35.04
CA LYS A 450 38.98 -18.76 36.04
C LYS A 450 38.52 -17.33 35.79
N GLU A 451 38.39 -16.93 34.54
CA GLU A 451 37.95 -15.57 34.15
C GLU A 451 36.75 -15.60 33.19
N PRO A 452 35.88 -14.57 33.18
CA PRO A 452 34.77 -14.44 32.22
C PRO A 452 35.21 -14.48 30.74
N GLU A 453 36.42 -14.01 30.46
CA GLU A 453 37.08 -14.05 29.16
C GLU A 453 37.25 -15.49 28.64
N ASP A 454 37.60 -16.45 29.51
CA ASP A 454 37.76 -17.87 29.14
C ASP A 454 36.44 -18.47 28.64
N ILE A 455 35.32 -18.09 29.29
CA ILE A 455 33.97 -18.54 28.92
C ILE A 455 33.60 -17.99 27.54
N ASN A 456 33.93 -16.72 27.27
CA ASN A 456 33.70 -16.10 25.98
C ASN A 456 34.54 -16.76 24.87
N GLN A 457 35.84 -16.99 25.13
CA GLN A 457 36.74 -17.63 24.17
C GLN A 457 36.32 -19.07 23.85
N ALA A 458 36.07 -19.91 24.87
CA ALA A 458 35.57 -21.28 24.68
C ALA A 458 34.21 -21.32 23.96
N THR A 459 33.36 -20.30 24.15
CA THR A 459 32.09 -20.16 23.42
C THR A 459 32.31 -19.79 21.95
N VAL A 460 33.30 -18.95 21.63
CA VAL A 460 33.68 -18.63 20.24
C VAL A 460 34.24 -19.86 19.55
N GLU A 461 35.13 -20.61 20.19
CA GLU A 461 35.73 -21.83 19.66
C GLU A 461 34.69 -22.91 19.39
N LYS A 462 33.82 -23.22 20.36
CA LYS A 462 32.68 -24.15 20.16
C LYS A 462 31.76 -23.70 19.03
N LYS A 463 31.52 -22.39 18.86
CA LYS A 463 30.73 -21.85 17.72
C LYS A 463 31.45 -22.08 16.38
N MET A 464 32.77 -21.89 16.30
CA MET A 464 33.55 -22.15 15.10
C MET A 464 33.56 -23.65 14.74
N GLU A 465 33.78 -24.51 15.73
CA GLU A 465 33.75 -25.97 15.57
C GLU A 465 32.37 -26.45 15.07
N LEU A 466 31.28 -25.96 15.68
CA LEU A 466 29.92 -26.33 15.29
C LEU A 466 29.57 -25.84 13.88
N LYS A 467 30.01 -24.63 13.51
CA LYS A 467 29.88 -24.08 12.15
C LYS A 467 30.61 -24.95 11.12
N TRP A 468 31.82 -25.41 11.44
CA TRP A 468 32.60 -26.31 10.60
C TRP A 468 31.94 -27.70 10.46
N LYS A 469 31.45 -28.29 11.56
CA LYS A 469 30.70 -29.57 11.54
C LYS A 469 29.42 -29.46 10.70
N LEU A 470 28.67 -28.36 10.81
CA LEU A 470 27.47 -28.12 10.00
C LEU A 470 27.79 -27.97 8.51
N GLU A 471 28.85 -27.22 8.16
CA GLU A 471 29.27 -27.04 6.77
C GLU A 471 29.78 -28.37 6.14
N LYS A 472 30.56 -29.16 6.89
CA LYS A 472 30.97 -30.52 6.48
C LYS A 472 29.76 -31.42 6.24
N THR A 473 28.76 -31.38 7.13
CA THR A 473 27.52 -32.16 7.01
C THR A 473 26.69 -31.69 5.81
N ARG A 474 26.61 -30.38 5.56
CA ARG A 474 25.91 -29.80 4.40
C ARG A 474 26.54 -30.24 3.08
N LYS A 475 27.87 -30.16 2.97
CA LYS A 475 28.63 -30.62 1.80
C LYS A 475 28.45 -32.12 1.57
N SER A 476 28.50 -32.93 2.64
CA SER A 476 28.23 -34.37 2.56
C SER A 476 26.81 -34.68 2.04
N ARG A 477 25.78 -34.02 2.57
CA ARG A 477 24.38 -34.17 2.08
C ARG A 477 24.20 -33.71 0.63
N GLN A 478 24.90 -32.65 0.21
CA GLN A 478 24.89 -32.20 -1.19
C GLN A 478 25.56 -33.22 -2.12
N ALA A 479 26.71 -33.78 -1.72
CA ALA A 479 27.39 -34.83 -2.47
C ALA A 479 26.56 -36.11 -2.57
N ALA A 480 25.88 -36.51 -1.49
CA ALA A 480 24.96 -37.65 -1.48
C ALA A 480 23.79 -37.44 -2.47
N LYS A 481 23.12 -36.29 -2.42
CA LYS A 481 22.04 -35.93 -3.36
C LYS A 481 22.53 -35.81 -4.82
N ALA A 482 23.78 -35.40 -5.04
CA ALA A 482 24.36 -35.36 -6.38
C ALA A 482 24.60 -36.79 -6.91
N LYS A 483 25.11 -37.71 -6.07
CA LYS A 483 25.24 -39.14 -6.42
C LYS A 483 23.89 -39.81 -6.70
N GLU A 484 22.88 -39.53 -5.87
CA GLU A 484 21.51 -40.05 -6.03
C GLU A 484 20.86 -39.61 -7.34
N ARG A 485 21.14 -38.37 -7.79
CA ARG A 485 20.63 -37.84 -9.07
C ARG A 485 21.42 -38.29 -10.29
N LEU A 486 22.66 -38.77 -10.13
CA LEU A 486 23.56 -39.08 -11.24
C LEU A 486 22.96 -40.09 -12.25
N PRO A 487 22.31 -41.21 -11.83
CA PRO A 487 21.72 -42.15 -12.78
C PRO A 487 20.63 -41.52 -13.67
N ALA A 488 19.78 -40.66 -13.09
CA ALA A 488 18.73 -39.97 -13.84
C ALA A 488 19.32 -38.99 -14.87
N LEU A 489 20.35 -38.24 -14.48
CA LEU A 489 21.06 -37.29 -15.36
C LEU A 489 21.86 -37.98 -16.47
N VAL A 490 22.30 -39.22 -16.26
CA VAL A 490 22.90 -40.07 -17.30
C VAL A 490 21.84 -40.62 -18.25
N SER A 491 20.65 -40.97 -17.75
CA SER A 491 19.55 -41.48 -18.59
C SER A 491 18.87 -40.41 -19.47
N ASP A 492 18.76 -39.17 -18.98
CA ASP A 492 18.38 -38.01 -19.80
C ASP A 492 19.35 -36.84 -19.56
N PRO A 493 20.41 -36.75 -20.38
CA PRO A 493 21.35 -35.63 -20.31
C PRO A 493 20.66 -34.27 -20.54
N SER A 494 19.60 -34.22 -21.35
CA SER A 494 18.90 -32.98 -21.74
C SER A 494 18.43 -32.16 -20.55
N SER A 495 18.05 -32.84 -19.46
CA SER A 495 17.66 -32.26 -18.17
C SER A 495 18.72 -31.35 -17.51
N LEU A 496 19.99 -31.46 -17.93
CA LEU A 496 21.08 -30.60 -17.47
C LEU A 496 21.06 -29.22 -18.12
N VAL A 497 20.44 -29.03 -19.29
CA VAL A 497 20.45 -27.74 -20.00
C VAL A 497 19.75 -26.66 -19.16
N GLY A 498 20.43 -25.53 -18.97
CA GLY A 498 20.01 -24.45 -18.07
C GLY A 498 20.39 -24.64 -16.59
N GLN A 499 20.86 -25.83 -16.18
CA GLN A 499 21.33 -26.04 -14.81
C GLN A 499 22.68 -25.35 -14.57
N ARG A 500 22.84 -24.84 -13.35
CA ARG A 500 24.10 -24.24 -12.87
C ARG A 500 24.93 -25.26 -12.12
N PHE A 501 26.22 -25.30 -12.40
CA PHE A 501 27.19 -26.17 -11.76
C PHE A 501 28.49 -25.42 -11.45
N LEU A 502 29.33 -25.98 -10.58
CA LEU A 502 30.70 -25.51 -10.41
C LEU A 502 31.62 -26.44 -11.22
N HIS A 503 32.41 -25.86 -12.11
CA HIS A 503 33.41 -26.57 -12.89
C HIS A 503 34.78 -26.37 -12.23
N GLN A 504 35.51 -27.47 -12.01
CA GLN A 504 36.87 -27.42 -11.47
C GLN A 504 37.85 -27.33 -12.64
N CYS A 505 38.52 -26.19 -12.79
CA CYS A 505 39.61 -26.02 -13.75
C CYS A 505 40.95 -26.29 -13.05
N ASN A 506 41.78 -27.11 -13.67
CA ASN A 506 43.16 -27.36 -13.25
C ASN A 506 44.09 -26.87 -14.37
N GLU A 507 44.61 -25.66 -14.26
CA GLU A 507 45.64 -25.18 -15.18
C GLU A 507 47.02 -25.73 -14.76
N PRO A 508 47.86 -26.21 -15.69
CA PRO A 508 49.14 -26.83 -15.33
C PRO A 508 50.06 -25.86 -14.56
N GLY A 509 50.28 -26.15 -13.27
CA GLY A 509 51.08 -25.31 -12.37
C GLY A 509 50.26 -24.45 -11.39
N GLU A 510 48.93 -24.36 -11.54
CA GLU A 510 48.06 -23.64 -10.62
C GLU A 510 47.22 -24.55 -9.71
N PRO A 511 46.84 -24.08 -8.50
CA PRO A 511 45.88 -24.80 -7.66
C PRO A 511 44.48 -24.80 -8.28
N ALA A 512 43.77 -25.92 -8.15
CA ALA A 512 42.45 -26.10 -8.74
C ALA A 512 41.43 -25.02 -8.32
N GLN A 513 40.83 -24.33 -9.30
CA GLN A 513 39.83 -23.28 -9.07
C GLN A 513 38.43 -23.71 -9.51
N TRP A 514 37.39 -23.27 -8.78
CA TRP A 514 36.00 -23.63 -9.05
C TRP A 514 35.23 -22.45 -9.67
N TYR A 515 34.82 -22.60 -10.93
CA TYR A 515 34.10 -21.57 -11.68
C TYR A 515 32.60 -21.89 -11.80
N PRO A 516 31.69 -20.92 -11.60
CA PRO A 516 30.26 -21.10 -11.83
C PRO A 516 29.96 -21.15 -13.34
N ALA A 517 29.45 -22.28 -13.80
CA ALA A 517 29.07 -22.54 -15.19
C ALA A 517 27.56 -22.81 -15.31
N THR A 518 27.04 -22.75 -16.54
CA THR A 518 25.65 -23.12 -16.87
C THR A 518 25.65 -23.90 -18.17
N VAL A 519 25.03 -25.07 -18.20
CA VAL A 519 24.97 -25.91 -19.40
C VAL A 519 24.09 -25.21 -20.44
N ARG A 520 24.65 -24.83 -21.59
CA ARG A 520 23.90 -24.15 -22.67
C ARG A 520 23.25 -25.10 -23.67
N GLY A 521 23.78 -26.32 -23.78
CA GLY A 521 23.33 -27.35 -24.70
C GLY A 521 24.18 -28.59 -24.51
N ILE A 522 23.71 -29.72 -25.03
CA ILE A 522 24.44 -30.99 -25.05
C ILE A 522 24.49 -31.44 -26.50
N HIS A 523 25.70 -31.66 -26.98
CA HIS A 523 25.95 -32.08 -28.34
C HIS A 523 26.42 -33.53 -28.31
N ASN A 524 25.55 -34.43 -28.77
CA ASN A 524 25.91 -35.83 -29.02
C ASN A 524 26.82 -35.88 -30.24
N TYR A 525 28.11 -35.61 -30.02
CA TYR A 525 29.14 -35.89 -31.02
C TYR A 525 29.26 -37.41 -31.17
N LEU A 526 28.56 -37.96 -32.16
CA LEU A 526 28.89 -39.26 -32.73
C LEU A 526 30.34 -39.19 -33.21
N ILE A 527 31.26 -39.77 -32.43
CA ILE A 527 32.66 -39.92 -32.82
C ILE A 527 32.72 -41.03 -33.87
N CYS A 528 32.28 -40.71 -35.09
CA CYS A 528 32.73 -41.41 -36.28
C CYS A 528 34.23 -41.13 -36.41
N ILE A 529 35.07 -42.04 -35.90
CA ILE A 529 36.53 -41.96 -36.01
C ILE A 529 36.89 -41.88 -37.51
N PRO A 530 37.32 -40.73 -38.05
CA PRO A 530 37.75 -40.65 -39.44
C PRO A 530 39.17 -41.22 -39.50
N LYS A 531 39.49 -42.00 -40.53
CA LYS A 531 40.89 -42.35 -40.80
C LYS A 531 41.69 -41.06 -40.95
N ILE A 532 42.75 -40.94 -40.16
CA ILE A 532 43.62 -39.78 -40.07
C ILE A 532 44.14 -39.41 -41.46
N LYS A 533 43.85 -38.18 -41.90
CA LYS A 533 44.80 -37.39 -42.70
C LYS A 533 45.02 -36.06 -42.01
N SER A 534 46.30 -35.81 -41.73
CA SER A 534 46.81 -34.65 -41.02
C SER A 534 46.32 -33.32 -41.59
N THR A 535 45.81 -32.45 -40.72
CA THR A 535 46.26 -31.05 -40.62
C THR A 535 45.86 -30.49 -39.25
N HIS A 536 46.69 -29.60 -38.69
CA HIS A 536 46.63 -29.22 -37.28
C HIS A 536 45.28 -28.63 -36.83
N HIS A 537 44.76 -29.07 -35.68
CA HIS A 537 44.09 -28.25 -34.67
C HIS A 537 44.27 -28.90 -33.29
N TYR A 538 44.23 -28.11 -32.22
CA TYR A 538 44.63 -28.53 -30.87
C TYR A 538 43.65 -29.53 -30.24
N HIS A 539 44.17 -30.65 -29.73
CA HIS A 539 43.40 -31.59 -28.92
C HIS A 539 43.39 -31.18 -27.44
N ILE A 540 42.20 -31.13 -26.85
CA ILE A 540 42.01 -31.24 -25.40
C ILE A 540 41.93 -32.74 -25.08
N PRO A 541 42.72 -33.28 -24.12
CA PRO A 541 42.55 -34.65 -23.66
C PRO A 541 41.35 -34.74 -22.69
N HIS A 542 40.46 -35.69 -22.93
CA HIS A 542 39.40 -36.04 -21.99
C HIS A 542 39.82 -37.20 -21.07
N PHE A 543 39.42 -37.10 -19.81
CA PHE A 543 39.25 -38.22 -18.88
C PHE A 543 37.84 -38.82 -19.05
#